data_AF-A0A8T2IHF7-F1
#
_entry.id   AF-A0A8T2IHF7-F1
#
_cell.length_a   1.000
_cell.length_b   1.000
_cell.length_c   1.000
_cell.angle_alpha   90.00
_cell.angle_beta   90.00
_cell.angle_gamma   90.00
#
_symmetry.space_group_name_H-M   'P 1'
#
loop_
_entity.id
_entity.type
_entity.pdbx_description
1 polymer ?
#
loop_
_entity_poly.entity_id
_entity_poly.type
_entity_poly.pdbx_seq_one_letter_code
_entity_poly.pdbx_strand_id
1 'polypeptide(L)'
;MATLTQKRSCGQVMQEWKEFMWNPRTREFMGRTASSWALIVTFYLVFYAFLTGMFVLSMWVMLQTIDDYVPKYSDRLANPGLMIRPKTDGLEIVYTLNNTGSWGSYVSAINAVLDEYNSSVQMQRGSVCPSGKYNIQEDTGEVRNNPKKACQFLRSSLGPCSGEQDPTYGYRDGSPCVLIKMNRVINFRPVPIGNLSAITVSCSGKVR
;
A
#
# COMPACT_ATOMS: atom_id res chain seq x y z
N MET A 1 -55.01 32.43 -19.10
CA MET A 1 -54.77 32.06 -20.52
C MET A 1 -53.59 31.10 -20.54
N ALA A 2 -53.83 29.84 -20.91
CA ALA A 2 -52.83 28.79 -20.91
C ALA A 2 -51.81 29.03 -22.04
N THR A 3 -50.52 29.04 -21.70
CA THR A 3 -49.43 29.10 -22.68
C THR A 3 -49.29 27.72 -23.35
N LEU A 4 -49.67 27.64 -24.62
CA LEU A 4 -49.44 26.45 -25.45
C LEU A 4 -47.93 26.29 -25.70
N THR A 5 -47.28 25.39 -24.96
CA THR A 5 -45.91 24.94 -25.25
C THR A 5 -45.88 24.19 -26.58
N GLN A 6 -45.46 24.87 -27.64
CA GLN A 6 -45.26 24.30 -28.96
C GLN A 6 -44.15 23.23 -28.93
N LYS A 7 -44.46 22.01 -29.36
CA LYS A 7 -43.51 20.88 -29.45
C LYS A 7 -42.48 21.20 -30.53
N ARG A 8 -41.23 21.49 -30.14
CA ARG A 8 -40.12 21.77 -31.08
C ARG A 8 -39.79 20.52 -31.90
N SER A 9 -39.68 20.66 -33.22
CA SER A 9 -39.28 19.56 -34.11
C SER A 9 -37.79 19.22 -33.88
N CYS A 10 -37.43 17.92 -33.93
CA CYS A 10 -36.05 17.46 -33.74
C CYS A 10 -35.05 18.18 -34.68
N GLY A 11 -35.49 18.49 -35.90
CA GLY A 11 -34.69 19.26 -36.87
C GLY A 11 -34.47 20.73 -36.46
N GLN A 12 -35.45 21.36 -35.83
CA GLN A 12 -35.33 22.73 -35.30
C GLN A 12 -34.37 22.77 -34.11
N VAL A 13 -34.46 21.78 -33.21
CA VAL A 13 -33.55 21.64 -32.07
C VAL A 13 -32.11 21.42 -32.57
N MET A 14 -31.91 20.57 -33.59
CA MET A 14 -30.58 20.32 -34.14
C MET A 14 -29.98 21.54 -34.87
N GLN A 15 -30.83 22.36 -35.53
CA GLN A 15 -30.41 23.63 -36.11
C GLN A 15 -30.06 24.68 -35.03
N GLU A 16 -30.88 24.81 -33.99
CA GLU A 16 -30.58 25.68 -32.83
C GLU A 16 -29.27 25.28 -32.14
N TRP A 17 -29.03 23.97 -31.98
CA TRP A 17 -27.77 23.46 -31.43
C TRP A 17 -26.56 23.75 -32.34
N LYS A 18 -26.74 23.64 -33.66
CA LYS A 18 -25.68 23.95 -34.63
C LYS A 18 -25.33 25.44 -34.63
N GLU A 19 -26.33 26.31 -34.60
CA GLU A 19 -26.15 27.76 -34.50
C GLU A 19 -25.59 28.18 -33.13
N PHE A 20 -25.98 27.49 -32.05
CA PHE A 20 -25.42 27.69 -30.72
C PHE A 20 -23.94 27.32 -30.66
N MET A 21 -23.53 26.20 -31.25
CA MET A 21 -22.13 25.79 -31.30
C MET A 21 -21.27 26.76 -32.12
N TRP A 22 -21.71 27.11 -33.34
CA TRP A 22 -20.99 28.01 -34.22
C TRP A 22 -21.94 28.85 -35.05
N ASN A 23 -21.86 30.17 -34.87
CA ASN A 23 -22.58 31.12 -35.71
C ASN A 23 -21.64 31.68 -36.79
N PRO A 24 -21.72 31.20 -38.05
CA PRO A 24 -20.84 31.66 -39.12
C PRO A 24 -21.07 33.12 -39.53
N ARG A 25 -22.23 33.72 -39.18
CA ARG A 25 -22.55 35.12 -39.54
C ARG A 25 -21.85 36.12 -38.61
N THR A 26 -21.82 35.83 -37.31
CA THR A 26 -21.18 36.68 -36.29
C THR A 26 -19.77 36.21 -35.91
N ARG A 27 -19.34 35.03 -36.39
CA ARG A 27 -18.09 34.35 -36.02
C ARG A 27 -17.97 34.14 -34.50
N GLU A 28 -19.08 33.75 -33.88
CA GLU A 28 -19.17 33.45 -32.45
C GLU A 28 -19.20 31.93 -32.22
N PHE A 29 -18.42 31.47 -31.25
CA PHE A 29 -18.42 30.10 -30.77
C PHE A 29 -19.12 30.06 -29.40
N MET A 30 -20.17 29.24 -29.24
CA MET A 30 -20.96 29.16 -28.00
C MET A 30 -21.39 30.53 -27.45
N GLY A 31 -21.80 31.44 -28.35
CA GLY A 31 -22.29 32.77 -28.00
C GLY A 31 -21.22 33.80 -27.58
N ARG A 32 -19.93 33.55 -27.84
CA ARG A 32 -18.86 34.55 -27.63
C ARG A 32 -17.93 34.64 -28.84
N THR A 33 -17.39 35.83 -29.08
CA THR A 33 -16.38 36.05 -30.13
C THR A 33 -15.05 35.37 -29.78
N ALA A 34 -14.26 35.02 -30.80
CA ALA A 34 -12.94 34.39 -30.60
C ALA A 34 -12.00 35.23 -29.71
N SER A 35 -12.10 36.56 -29.78
CA SER A 35 -11.33 37.47 -28.92
C SER A 35 -11.73 37.35 -27.44
N SER A 36 -13.04 37.26 -27.15
CA SER A 36 -13.53 37.04 -25.78
C SER A 36 -13.09 35.67 -25.25
N TRP A 37 -13.18 34.62 -26.08
CA TRP A 37 -12.67 33.29 -25.74
C TRP A 37 -11.17 33.29 -25.42
N ALA A 38 -10.35 33.94 -26.24
CA ALA A 38 -8.92 34.06 -26.00
C ALA A 38 -8.63 34.78 -24.67
N LEU A 39 -9.38 35.83 -24.34
CA LEU A 39 -9.25 36.56 -23.08
C LEU A 39 -9.64 35.68 -21.88
N ILE A 40 -10.76 34.96 -21.96
CA ILE A 40 -11.22 34.04 -20.90
C ILE A 40 -10.21 32.90 -20.69
N VAL A 41 -9.75 32.26 -21.76
CA VAL A 41 -8.78 31.16 -21.68
C VAL A 41 -7.47 31.66 -21.10
N THR A 42 -6.95 32.81 -21.55
CA THR A 42 -5.73 33.40 -21.01
C THR A 42 -5.89 33.74 -19.53
N PHE A 43 -7.02 34.31 -19.14
CA PHE A 43 -7.33 34.58 -17.73
C PHE A 43 -7.30 33.30 -16.89
N TYR A 44 -7.99 32.23 -17.32
CA TYR A 44 -8.00 30.98 -16.59
C TYR A 44 -6.64 30.28 -16.58
N LEU A 45 -5.85 30.36 -17.66
CA LEU A 45 -4.49 29.83 -17.69
C LEU A 45 -3.61 30.50 -16.65
N VAL A 46 -3.61 31.83 -16.58
CA VAL A 46 -2.82 32.59 -15.59
C VAL A 46 -3.34 32.34 -14.18
N PHE A 47 -4.65 32.37 -13.99
CA PHE A 47 -5.29 32.13 -12.70
C PHE A 47 -4.95 30.74 -12.15
N TYR A 48 -5.13 29.68 -12.95
CA TYR A 48 -4.81 28.33 -12.52
C TYR A 48 -3.31 28.09 -12.38
N ALA A 49 -2.46 28.73 -13.18
CA ALA A 49 -1.00 28.68 -12.97
C ALA A 49 -0.59 29.27 -11.61
N PHE A 50 -1.21 30.38 -11.20
CA PHE A 50 -0.97 30.96 -9.89
C PHE A 50 -1.50 30.07 -8.75
N LEU A 51 -2.71 29.53 -8.91
CA LEU A 51 -3.31 28.62 -7.93
C LEU A 51 -2.48 27.34 -7.74
N THR A 52 -2.04 26.71 -8.83
CA THR A 52 -1.16 25.54 -8.77
C THR A 52 0.21 25.89 -8.18
N GLY A 53 0.75 27.07 -8.51
CA GLY A 53 1.97 27.59 -7.90
C GLY A 53 1.87 27.72 -6.38
N MET A 54 0.80 28.32 -5.86
CA MET A 54 0.58 28.42 -4.41
C MET A 54 0.38 27.04 -3.76
N PHE A 55 -0.33 26.12 -4.43
CA PHE A 55 -0.50 24.76 -3.92
C PHE A 55 0.83 24.01 -3.85
N VAL A 56 1.64 24.04 -4.91
CA VAL A 56 2.97 23.40 -4.95
C VAL A 56 3.87 24.01 -3.89
N LEU A 57 3.88 25.34 -3.72
CA LEU A 57 4.65 26.00 -2.66
C LEU A 57 4.21 25.52 -1.27
N SER A 58 2.90 25.44 -1.01
CA SER A 58 2.37 24.97 0.27
C SER A 58 2.75 23.51 0.57
N MET A 59 2.69 22.64 -0.45
CA MET A 59 3.15 21.24 -0.34
C MET A 59 4.66 21.16 -0.12
N TRP A 60 5.44 21.98 -0.83
CA TRP A 60 6.89 22.03 -0.67
C TRP A 60 7.30 22.44 0.75
N VAL A 61 6.70 23.51 1.29
CA VAL A 61 6.93 23.95 2.68
C VAL A 61 6.56 22.85 3.67
N MET A 62 5.41 22.18 3.48
CA MET A 62 5.01 21.06 4.33
C MET A 62 6.04 19.93 4.32
N LEU A 63 6.56 19.54 3.14
CA LEU A 63 7.58 18.50 3.01
C LEU A 63 8.89 18.87 3.72
N GLN A 64 9.27 20.15 3.76
CA GLN A 64 10.45 20.59 4.55
C GLN A 64 10.28 20.39 6.06
N THR A 65 9.05 20.20 6.57
CA THR A 65 8.79 19.97 8.00
C THR A 65 8.71 18.50 8.39
N ILE A 66 8.91 17.58 7.43
CA ILE A 66 8.81 16.14 7.63
C ILE A 66 10.22 15.54 7.66
N ASP A 67 10.42 14.58 8.56
CA ASP A 67 11.65 13.78 8.64
C ASP A 67 11.53 12.55 7.72
N ASP A 68 12.55 12.28 6.91
CA ASP A 68 12.54 11.18 5.94
C ASP A 68 12.59 9.78 6.58
N TYR A 69 12.96 9.67 7.85
CA TYR A 69 13.22 8.39 8.51
C TYR A 69 12.19 8.04 9.59
N VAL A 70 11.56 9.03 10.22
CA VAL A 70 10.60 8.82 11.30
C VAL A 70 9.30 9.58 11.04
N PRO A 71 8.13 8.91 11.07
CA PRO A 71 6.86 9.59 10.88
C PRO A 71 6.57 10.55 12.04
N LYS A 72 6.04 11.72 11.72
CA LYS A 72 5.70 12.76 12.71
C LYS A 72 4.65 12.30 13.73
N TYR A 73 3.67 11.49 13.29
CA TYR A 73 2.61 10.96 14.13
C TYR A 73 2.49 9.44 13.94
N SER A 74 2.46 8.70 15.05
CA SER A 74 2.40 7.22 15.08
C SER A 74 1.37 6.68 16.07
N ASP A 75 0.53 7.56 16.61
CA ASP A 75 -0.56 7.28 17.55
C ASP A 75 -1.52 6.19 17.04
N ARG A 76 -1.82 6.20 15.74
CA ARG A 76 -2.69 5.19 15.10
C ARG A 76 -2.05 3.81 14.91
N LEU A 77 -0.74 3.68 15.19
CA LEU A 77 0.03 2.44 15.00
C LEU A 77 0.63 1.90 16.32
N ALA A 78 0.12 2.34 17.47
CA ALA A 78 0.66 1.95 18.78
C ALA A 78 0.70 0.42 19.00
N ASN A 79 -0.27 -0.30 18.46
CA ASN A 79 -0.39 -1.75 18.61
C ASN A 79 -0.19 -2.42 17.25
N PRO A 80 0.92 -3.13 17.01
CA PRO A 80 1.16 -3.79 15.73
C PRO A 80 0.15 -4.92 15.50
N GLY A 81 -0.42 -4.96 14.31
CA GLY A 81 -1.22 -6.10 13.87
C GLY A 81 -0.39 -7.36 13.62
N LEU A 82 -1.06 -8.50 13.66
CA LEU A 82 -0.52 -9.78 13.20
C LEU A 82 -1.14 -10.12 11.84
N MET A 83 -0.32 -10.66 10.95
CA MET A 83 -0.71 -11.14 9.63
C MET A 83 -0.30 -12.60 9.48
N ILE A 84 -1.08 -13.36 8.73
CA ILE A 84 -0.75 -14.74 8.36
C ILE A 84 -0.21 -14.81 6.93
N ARG A 85 0.60 -15.84 6.64
CA ARG A 85 0.99 -16.25 5.29
C ARG A 85 0.69 -17.74 5.12
N PRO A 86 0.07 -18.15 4.00
CA PRO A 86 -0.27 -17.37 2.80
C PRO A 86 -1.40 -16.33 3.06
N LYS A 87 -1.39 -15.23 2.30
CA LYS A 87 -2.43 -14.19 2.40
C LYS A 87 -3.63 -14.64 1.55
N THR A 88 -4.80 -14.75 2.17
CA THR A 88 -6.07 -15.04 1.50
C THR A 88 -7.07 -13.93 1.80
N ASP A 89 -8.03 -13.71 0.90
CA ASP A 89 -8.96 -12.56 1.00
C ASP A 89 -9.91 -12.66 2.20
N GLY A 90 -10.15 -13.86 2.71
CA GLY A 90 -11.02 -14.13 3.87
C GLY A 90 -10.31 -14.69 5.10
N LEU A 91 -8.96 -14.78 5.12
CA LEU A 91 -8.20 -15.55 6.13
C LEU A 91 -8.61 -17.04 6.20
N GLU A 92 -9.27 -17.53 5.15
CA GLU A 92 -9.65 -18.92 5.00
C GLU A 92 -8.65 -19.63 4.09
N ILE A 93 -8.27 -20.84 4.48
CA ILE A 93 -7.41 -21.73 3.69
C ILE A 93 -8.24 -22.97 3.40
N VAL A 94 -8.77 -23.04 2.18
CA VAL A 94 -9.59 -24.15 1.71
C VAL A 94 -8.85 -24.80 0.54
N TYR A 95 -8.61 -26.11 0.65
CA TYR A 95 -7.96 -26.90 -0.39
C TYR A 95 -8.36 -28.36 -0.28
N THR A 96 -8.03 -29.12 -1.33
CA THR A 96 -8.31 -30.56 -1.39
C THR A 96 -7.00 -31.33 -1.48
N LEU A 97 -6.82 -32.34 -0.61
CA LEU A 97 -5.61 -33.17 -0.57
C LEU A 97 -5.29 -33.84 -1.91
N ASN A 98 -6.33 -34.32 -2.60
CA ASN A 98 -6.19 -35.04 -3.86
C ASN A 98 -5.85 -34.13 -5.06
N ASN A 99 -6.01 -32.81 -4.95
CA ASN A 99 -5.78 -31.89 -6.04
C ASN A 99 -4.57 -30.98 -5.74
N THR A 100 -3.42 -31.32 -6.32
CA THR A 100 -2.17 -30.55 -6.20
C THR A 100 -2.30 -29.11 -6.69
N GLY A 101 -3.16 -28.86 -7.67
CA GLY A 101 -3.43 -27.51 -8.18
C GLY A 101 -4.15 -26.61 -7.17
N SER A 102 -4.87 -27.18 -6.20
CA SER A 102 -5.65 -26.41 -5.22
C SER A 102 -4.78 -25.70 -4.18
N TRP A 103 -3.66 -26.33 -3.77
CA TRP A 103 -2.75 -25.77 -2.77
C TRP A 103 -1.45 -25.22 -3.35
N GLY A 104 -1.17 -25.45 -4.63
CA GLY A 104 0.05 -24.94 -5.28
C GLY A 104 0.19 -23.42 -5.19
N SER A 105 -0.92 -22.67 -5.21
CA SER A 105 -0.92 -21.21 -5.03
C SER A 105 -0.47 -20.80 -3.62
N TYR A 106 -0.90 -21.52 -2.58
CA TYR A 106 -0.49 -21.29 -1.20
C TYR A 106 1.00 -21.57 -1.00
N VAL A 107 1.49 -22.69 -1.52
CA VAL A 107 2.91 -23.07 -1.46
C VAL A 107 3.78 -22.05 -2.20
N SER A 108 3.36 -21.61 -3.39
CA SER A 108 4.05 -20.55 -4.14
C SER A 108 4.09 -19.23 -3.36
N ALA A 109 2.98 -18.85 -2.73
CA ALA A 109 2.91 -17.64 -1.91
C ALA A 109 3.81 -17.70 -0.67
N ILE A 110 3.96 -18.87 -0.03
CA ILE A 110 4.90 -19.06 1.08
C ILE A 110 6.34 -18.99 0.58
N ASN A 111 6.68 -19.68 -0.53
CA ASN A 111 8.01 -19.63 -1.13
C ASN A 111 8.44 -18.19 -1.46
N ALA A 112 7.57 -17.42 -2.12
CA ALA A 112 7.84 -16.03 -2.46
C ALA A 112 8.16 -15.14 -1.25
N VAL A 113 7.58 -15.46 -0.08
CA VAL A 113 7.90 -14.74 1.17
C VAL A 113 9.21 -15.23 1.76
N LEU A 114 9.50 -16.52 1.68
CA LEU A 114 10.68 -17.15 2.28
C LEU A 114 11.96 -16.96 1.45
N ASP A 115 11.87 -16.60 0.17
CA ASP A 115 13.02 -16.36 -0.70
C ASP A 115 13.98 -15.28 -0.15
N GLU A 116 13.44 -14.24 0.47
CA GLU A 116 14.25 -13.19 1.12
C GLU A 116 14.97 -13.69 2.40
N TYR A 117 14.52 -14.80 2.99
CA TYR A 117 15.04 -15.38 4.23
C TYR A 117 16.00 -16.56 3.99
N ASN A 118 16.33 -16.83 2.73
CA ASN A 118 17.37 -17.78 2.38
C ASN A 118 18.72 -17.34 2.97
N SER A 119 19.52 -18.32 3.42
CA SER A 119 20.80 -18.10 4.09
C SER A 119 21.76 -17.22 3.27
N SER A 120 21.83 -17.43 1.96
CA SER A 120 22.67 -16.65 1.04
C SER A 120 22.36 -15.15 1.07
N VAL A 121 21.07 -14.78 1.09
CA VAL A 121 20.62 -13.39 1.12
C VAL A 121 20.81 -12.79 2.51
N GLN A 122 20.42 -13.54 3.55
CA GLN A 122 20.46 -13.06 4.94
C GLN A 122 21.89 -12.87 5.46
N MET A 123 22.83 -13.73 5.07
CA MET A 123 24.24 -13.61 5.45
C MET A 123 24.93 -12.41 4.79
N GLN A 124 24.50 -12.00 3.60
CA GLN A 124 25.05 -10.83 2.91
C GLN A 124 24.51 -9.50 3.47
N ARG A 125 23.22 -9.46 3.81
CA ARG A 125 22.52 -8.21 4.19
C ARG A 125 22.41 -7.99 5.70
N GLY A 126 22.39 -9.07 6.47
CA GLY A 126 22.13 -9.07 7.91
C GLY A 126 23.39 -9.12 8.77
N SER A 127 23.17 -9.06 10.07
CA SER A 127 24.18 -9.27 11.10
C SER A 127 23.66 -10.25 12.15
N VAL A 128 24.58 -10.92 12.84
CA VAL A 128 24.25 -11.83 13.94
C VAL A 128 23.86 -10.99 15.16
N CYS A 129 22.62 -11.16 15.64
CA CYS A 129 22.13 -10.45 16.82
C CYS A 129 22.01 -11.38 18.02
N PRO A 130 22.39 -10.92 19.24
CA PRO A 130 22.15 -11.67 20.47
C PRO A 130 20.65 -11.73 20.78
N SER A 131 20.19 -12.88 21.27
CA SER A 131 18.79 -13.06 21.67
C SER A 131 18.45 -12.22 22.91
N GLY A 132 17.24 -11.66 22.95
CA GLY A 132 16.73 -10.91 24.11
C GLY A 132 17.25 -9.48 24.28
N LYS A 133 18.08 -8.99 23.36
CA LYS A 133 18.56 -7.59 23.35
C LYS A 133 18.08 -6.85 22.12
N TYR A 134 17.72 -5.58 22.28
CA TYR A 134 17.40 -4.72 21.15
C TYR A 134 18.67 -4.41 20.35
N ASN A 135 18.59 -4.56 19.02
CA ASN A 135 19.67 -4.17 18.11
C ASN A 135 19.63 -2.65 17.86
N ILE A 136 19.97 -1.88 18.88
CA ILE A 136 20.06 -0.42 18.81
C ILE A 136 21.37 -0.06 18.13
N GLN A 137 21.27 0.63 17.00
CA GLN A 137 22.39 1.19 16.26
C GLN A 137 22.23 2.70 16.26
N GLU A 138 23.18 3.39 16.90
CA GLU A 138 23.25 4.85 16.90
C GLU A 138 23.64 5.35 15.51
N ASP A 139 23.15 6.53 15.15
CA ASP A 139 23.54 7.17 13.89
C ASP A 139 24.98 7.69 13.99
N THR A 140 25.80 7.43 12.96
CA THR A 140 27.17 7.94 12.88
C THR A 140 27.18 9.38 12.37
N GLY A 141 27.25 10.34 13.29
CA GLY A 141 27.43 11.76 12.97
C GLY A 141 26.24 12.35 12.20
N GLU A 142 26.51 13.07 11.11
CA GLU A 142 25.48 13.72 10.28
C GLU A 142 24.73 12.76 9.36
N VAL A 143 25.21 11.51 9.20
CA VAL A 143 24.61 10.53 8.29
C VAL A 143 23.67 9.61 9.06
N ARG A 144 22.38 9.98 9.06
CA ARG A 144 21.33 9.17 9.68
C ARG A 144 21.09 7.89 8.88
N ASN A 145 20.94 6.75 9.58
CA ASN A 145 20.58 5.45 9.02
C ASN A 145 21.51 4.83 7.96
N ASN A 146 22.82 5.12 7.95
CA ASN A 146 23.72 4.59 6.92
C ASN A 146 24.91 3.74 7.46
N PRO A 147 24.97 2.43 7.17
CA PRO A 147 23.84 1.51 7.03
C PRO A 147 23.59 0.77 8.34
N LYS A 148 22.37 0.90 8.89
CA LYS A 148 21.94 0.04 10.00
C LYS A 148 21.73 -1.38 9.49
N LYS A 149 22.44 -2.35 10.06
CA LYS A 149 22.30 -3.77 9.69
C LYS A 149 21.13 -4.41 10.41
N ALA A 150 20.27 -5.10 9.65
CA ALA A 150 19.19 -5.87 10.24
C ALA A 150 19.72 -7.12 10.96
N CYS A 151 18.96 -7.62 11.94
CA CYS A 151 19.22 -8.94 12.50
C CYS A 151 18.81 -10.00 11.48
N GLN A 152 19.72 -10.95 11.23
CA GLN A 152 19.43 -12.05 10.32
C GLN A 152 18.32 -12.96 10.89
N PHE A 153 17.42 -13.39 10.02
CA PHE A 153 16.44 -14.44 10.33
C PHE A 153 16.59 -15.55 9.29
N LEU A 154 17.10 -16.70 9.72
CA LEU A 154 17.30 -17.83 8.84
C LEU A 154 15.99 -18.61 8.69
N ARG A 155 15.66 -18.97 7.46
CA ARG A 155 14.50 -19.81 7.12
C ARG A 155 14.47 -21.14 7.89
N SER A 156 15.64 -21.71 8.20
CA SER A 156 15.78 -22.92 9.01
C SER A 156 15.24 -22.79 10.44
N SER A 157 15.12 -21.57 10.98
CA SER A 157 14.52 -21.33 12.32
C SER A 157 13.02 -21.63 12.38
N LEU A 158 12.34 -21.76 11.23
CA LEU A 158 10.94 -22.17 11.14
C LEU A 158 10.73 -23.68 11.33
N GLY A 159 11.80 -24.45 11.52
CA GLY A 159 11.75 -25.89 11.74
C GLY A 159 11.12 -26.64 10.56
N PRO A 160 10.09 -27.50 10.77
CA PRO A 160 9.50 -28.30 9.68
C PRO A 160 8.80 -27.43 8.62
N CYS A 161 8.37 -26.22 9.00
CA CYS A 161 7.72 -25.27 8.09
C CYS A 161 8.72 -24.40 7.32
N SER A 162 10.03 -24.69 7.42
CA SER A 162 11.04 -23.99 6.61
C SER A 162 10.86 -24.30 5.14
N GLY A 163 10.40 -25.49 4.74
CA GLY A 163 10.40 -25.90 3.33
C GLY A 163 11.74 -26.41 2.81
N GLU A 164 12.73 -26.60 3.69
CA GLU A 164 14.00 -27.26 3.36
C GLU A 164 13.82 -28.79 3.34
N GLN A 165 13.02 -29.34 4.26
CA GLN A 165 12.71 -30.76 4.34
C GLN A 165 11.45 -31.11 3.55
N ASP A 166 10.40 -30.29 3.66
CA ASP A 166 9.13 -30.47 2.96
C ASP A 166 8.76 -29.22 2.14
N PRO A 167 8.97 -29.23 0.80
CA PRO A 167 8.66 -28.09 -0.05
C PRO A 167 7.14 -27.82 -0.16
N THR A 168 6.29 -28.73 0.34
CA THR A 168 4.84 -28.58 0.33
C THR A 168 4.30 -27.97 1.62
N TYR A 169 5.15 -27.68 2.62
CA TYR A 169 4.76 -27.03 3.88
C TYR A 169 3.57 -27.71 4.60
N GLY A 170 3.53 -29.04 4.57
CA GLY A 170 2.50 -29.88 5.18
C GLY A 170 1.15 -29.88 4.46
N TYR A 171 1.02 -29.18 3.31
CA TYR A 171 -0.23 -29.18 2.54
C TYR A 171 -0.54 -30.56 1.94
N ARG A 172 0.49 -31.35 1.61
CA ARG A 172 0.32 -32.72 1.09
C ARG A 172 -0.26 -33.67 2.14
N ASP A 173 0.16 -33.51 3.39
CA ASP A 173 -0.18 -34.42 4.49
C ASP A 173 -1.45 -34.01 5.25
N GLY A 174 -2.03 -32.85 4.91
CA GLY A 174 -3.23 -32.32 5.58
C GLY A 174 -2.96 -31.54 6.85
N SER A 175 -1.69 -31.26 7.16
CA SER A 175 -1.25 -30.42 8.27
C SER A 175 -0.52 -29.17 7.74
N PRO A 176 -1.23 -28.20 7.16
CA PRO A 176 -0.61 -27.07 6.46
C PRO A 176 0.06 -26.12 7.46
N CYS A 177 1.23 -25.62 7.09
CA CYS A 177 1.92 -24.58 7.84
C CYS A 177 1.32 -23.20 7.54
N VAL A 178 1.07 -22.43 8.60
CA VAL A 178 0.68 -21.03 8.54
C VAL A 178 1.74 -20.20 9.24
N LEU A 179 2.38 -19.28 8.51
CA LEU A 179 3.40 -18.42 9.08
C LEU A 179 2.77 -17.17 9.64
N ILE A 180 3.14 -16.80 10.87
CA ILE A 180 2.66 -15.58 11.53
C ILE A 180 3.73 -14.51 11.42
N LYS A 181 3.33 -13.32 10.97
CA LYS A 181 4.19 -12.15 10.80
C LYS A 181 3.60 -10.96 11.54
N MET A 182 4.41 -10.33 12.38
CA MET A 182 4.07 -9.06 13.03
C MET A 182 4.30 -7.87 12.09
N ASN A 183 3.42 -6.88 12.15
CA ASN A 183 3.59 -5.63 11.41
C ASN A 183 4.80 -4.84 11.93
N ARG A 184 5.61 -4.34 11.00
CA ARG A 184 6.77 -3.51 11.33
C ARG A 184 6.29 -2.09 11.68
N VAL A 185 6.70 -1.59 12.85
CA VAL A 185 6.42 -0.23 13.32
C VAL A 185 7.75 0.42 13.69
N ILE A 186 7.98 1.65 13.23
CA ILE A 186 9.22 2.40 13.49
C ILE A 186 9.32 2.70 14.99
N ASN A 187 10.51 2.49 15.57
CA ASN A 187 10.79 2.66 17.00
C ASN A 187 9.95 1.81 17.97
N PHE A 188 9.20 0.83 17.48
CA PHE A 188 8.44 -0.06 18.33
C PHE A 188 9.35 -1.06 19.05
N ARG A 189 9.28 -1.07 20.38
CA ARG A 189 10.03 -1.98 21.24
C ARG A 189 9.04 -2.92 21.94
N PRO A 190 8.92 -4.18 21.49
CA PRO A 190 8.00 -5.09 22.13
C PRO A 190 8.49 -5.44 23.54
N VAL A 191 7.56 -5.45 24.49
CA VAL A 191 7.80 -5.83 25.88
C VAL A 191 7.03 -7.12 26.16
N PRO A 192 7.67 -8.17 26.72
CA PRO A 192 6.97 -9.39 27.08
C PRO A 192 5.96 -9.13 28.21
N ILE A 193 4.86 -9.89 28.20
CA ILE A 193 3.80 -9.76 29.20
C ILE A 193 4.16 -10.64 30.41
N GLY A 194 4.15 -10.06 31.62
CA GLY A 194 4.42 -10.79 32.86
C GLY A 194 5.87 -11.30 32.94
N ASN A 195 6.04 -12.56 33.35
CA ASN A 195 7.35 -13.19 33.57
C ASN A 195 7.92 -13.88 32.31
N LEU A 196 7.40 -13.59 31.12
CA LEU A 196 7.88 -14.18 29.87
C LEU A 196 9.22 -13.55 29.45
N SER A 197 10.12 -14.37 28.91
CA SER A 197 11.42 -13.90 28.39
C SER A 197 11.34 -13.32 26.98
N ALA A 198 10.25 -13.57 26.25
CA ALA A 198 10.02 -13.11 24.88
C ALA A 198 8.52 -12.94 24.57
N ILE A 199 8.23 -12.27 23.45
CA ILE A 199 6.86 -12.20 22.90
C ILE A 199 6.41 -13.61 22.55
N THR A 200 5.24 -14.00 23.03
CA THR A 200 4.66 -15.31 22.76
C THR A 200 3.42 -15.16 21.88
N VAL A 201 3.26 -16.07 20.91
CA VAL A 201 2.06 -16.17 20.07
C VAL A 201 1.42 -17.52 20.31
N SER A 202 0.14 -17.54 20.67
CA SER A 202 -0.64 -18.76 20.92
C SER A 202 -1.83 -18.85 19.97
N CYS A 203 -1.89 -19.92 19.18
CA CYS A 203 -3.04 -20.22 18.33
C CYS A 203 -4.00 -21.15 19.09
N SER A 204 -5.27 -20.77 19.20
CA SER A 204 -6.31 -21.60 19.81
C SER A 204 -7.57 -21.60 18.94
N GLY A 205 -8.33 -22.69 19.03
CA GLY A 205 -9.63 -22.79 18.36
C GLY A 205 -10.63 -21.83 18.98
N LYS A 206 -11.53 -21.30 18.16
CA LYS A 206 -12.65 -20.49 18.66
C LYS A 206 -13.57 -21.38 19.50
N VAL A 207 -13.59 -21.15 20.81
CA VAL A 207 -14.59 -21.76 21.70
C VAL A 207 -15.94 -21.15 21.33
N ARG A 208 -16.92 -22.00 21.04
CA ARG A 208 -18.27 -21.59 20.64
C ARG A 208 -19.13 -21.29 21.85
#